data_AF-A0A3L9HW36-F1
#
_entry.id   AF-A0A3L9HW36-F1
#
_cell.length_a   1.000
_cell.length_b   1.000
_cell.length_c   1.000
_cell.angle_alpha   90.00
_cell.angle_beta   90.00
_cell.angle_gamma   90.00
#
_symmetry.space_group_name_H-M   'P 1'
#
loop_
_entity.id
_entity.type
_entity.pdbx_description
1 polymer ?
#
loop_
_entity_poly.entity_id
_entity_poly.type
_entity_poly.pdbx_seq_one_letter_code
_entity_poly.pdbx_strand_id
1 'polypeptide(L)'
;MTIKYTKNYHHLTRIATFCALLYCNSAFSAELVEYDHTFLMGQNASNIDLSRYSEGNPAIPGVYDVSVYVNDQPIINQSITFVAIEGKKNAQACITLKNLLQFHINSPDINNEKAVLLARDETLGNCLNLTEIIPQASVRYDVNDQRLDIDVPQAWVMKNYQNYVDPSLWENGINAAMLSYNLNGYHSETPGRKNESIYAAFNGGMNLGAWRLRASGNYNWMTDSGSNYDFKNRYVQRDIASLRSQLILGESYTTGETFDSVSIRGIRLYSDSRMLPPTLASFAPIIHGVANTNAKVTITQGGYKIYETTVPPGAFVIDDLSPSGYGSDLIVTIEESDGSKRTFSQPFSSVVQMLRPGVGRWDISGGQVLKDDIQDEPNLFQASYYYGLNNYLTGYTGIQITDNNYTAGLLGLGLNTSVGAFSFDVTHSNVR
;
A
#
# COMPACT_ATOMS: atom_id res chain seq x y z
N MET A 1 -61.79 14.93 -65.61
CA MET A 1 -62.26 14.48 -64.30
C MET A 1 -61.46 13.23 -63.94
N THR A 2 -60.39 13.39 -63.15
CA THR A 2 -59.48 12.30 -62.79
C THR A 2 -59.54 12.10 -61.28
N ILE A 3 -59.98 10.90 -60.90
CA ILE A 3 -60.29 10.47 -59.53
C ILE A 3 -58.99 10.11 -58.82
N LYS A 4 -58.76 10.71 -57.64
CA LYS A 4 -57.66 10.37 -56.73
C LYS A 4 -58.02 9.13 -55.90
N TYR A 5 -57.14 8.13 -55.93
CA TYR A 5 -57.06 7.06 -54.94
C TYR A 5 -56.43 7.58 -53.64
N THR A 6 -56.98 7.20 -52.49
CA THR A 6 -56.30 7.30 -51.19
C THR A 6 -56.19 5.92 -50.56
N LYS A 7 -54.95 5.53 -50.29
CA LYS A 7 -54.51 4.32 -49.54
C LYS A 7 -54.21 4.77 -48.11
N ASN A 8 -54.61 4.00 -47.09
CA ASN A 8 -53.96 3.99 -45.78
C ASN A 8 -54.35 2.72 -44.98
N TYR A 9 -53.54 1.66 -45.09
CA TYR A 9 -53.67 0.40 -44.33
C TYR A 9 -52.30 -0.14 -43.87
N HIS A 10 -51.36 0.73 -43.45
CA HIS A 10 -49.99 0.30 -43.05
C HIS A 10 -49.67 0.44 -41.55
N HIS A 11 -50.49 1.15 -40.77
CA HIS A 11 -50.19 1.35 -39.34
C HIS A 11 -50.72 0.22 -38.44
N LEU A 12 -51.88 -0.36 -38.76
CA LEU A 12 -52.49 -1.43 -37.94
C LEU A 12 -51.72 -2.76 -38.02
N THR A 13 -51.15 -3.09 -39.18
CA THR A 13 -50.33 -4.30 -39.38
C THR A 13 -48.98 -4.24 -38.69
N ARG A 14 -48.41 -3.05 -38.50
CA ARG A 14 -47.15 -2.84 -37.74
C ARG A 14 -47.37 -2.91 -36.22
N ILE A 15 -48.52 -2.45 -35.73
CA ILE A 15 -48.87 -2.53 -34.30
C ILE A 15 -49.17 -3.98 -33.91
N ALA A 16 -49.88 -4.74 -34.76
CA ALA A 16 -50.17 -6.15 -34.50
C ALA A 16 -48.90 -7.03 -34.47
N THR A 17 -47.91 -6.75 -35.33
CA THR A 17 -46.62 -7.46 -35.33
C THR A 17 -45.75 -7.08 -34.12
N PHE A 18 -45.80 -5.83 -33.65
CA PHE A 18 -45.11 -5.42 -32.43
C PHE A 18 -45.72 -6.04 -31.17
N CYS A 19 -47.05 -6.15 -31.09
CA CYS A 19 -47.73 -6.85 -30.00
C CYS A 19 -47.45 -8.35 -30.01
N ALA A 20 -47.37 -9.01 -31.16
CA ALA A 20 -47.05 -10.44 -31.24
C ALA A 20 -45.60 -10.75 -30.79
N LEU A 21 -44.66 -9.83 -31.02
CA LEU A 21 -43.28 -9.97 -30.54
C LEU A 21 -43.12 -9.69 -29.03
N LEU A 22 -44.03 -8.92 -28.43
CA LEU A 22 -44.04 -8.63 -26.98
C LEU A 22 -44.67 -9.75 -26.12
N TYR A 23 -45.35 -10.74 -26.73
CA TYR A 23 -45.96 -11.87 -26.03
C TYR A 23 -45.13 -13.17 -26.07
N CYS A 24 -43.94 -13.17 -26.68
CA CYS A 24 -42.98 -14.24 -26.46
C CYS A 24 -42.37 -14.11 -25.07
N ASN A 25 -43.10 -14.58 -24.06
CA ASN A 25 -42.49 -14.92 -22.79
C ASN A 25 -41.43 -15.97 -23.08
N SER A 26 -40.16 -15.63 -22.86
CA SER A 26 -39.10 -16.61 -22.71
C SER A 26 -39.52 -17.57 -21.62
N ALA A 27 -40.02 -18.74 -22.01
CA ALA A 27 -40.22 -19.83 -21.09
C ALA A 27 -38.83 -20.29 -20.65
N PHE A 28 -38.31 -19.69 -19.58
CA PHE A 28 -37.28 -20.33 -18.78
C PHE A 28 -37.92 -21.57 -18.19
N SER A 29 -37.84 -22.69 -18.92
CA SER A 29 -38.09 -23.99 -18.33
C SER A 29 -36.94 -24.19 -17.34
N ALA A 30 -37.26 -24.14 -16.05
CA ALA A 30 -36.33 -24.58 -15.03
C ALA A 30 -36.06 -26.06 -15.31
N GLU A 31 -34.84 -26.39 -15.71
CA GLU A 31 -34.42 -27.75 -15.99
C GLU A 31 -34.44 -28.52 -14.66
N LEU A 32 -35.51 -29.30 -14.45
CA LEU A 32 -35.68 -30.08 -13.25
C LEU A 32 -34.86 -31.37 -13.41
N VAL A 33 -33.70 -31.43 -12.76
CA VAL A 33 -32.83 -32.62 -12.81
C VAL A 33 -33.36 -33.67 -11.85
N GLU A 34 -33.82 -34.81 -12.37
CA GLU A 34 -34.26 -35.95 -11.58
C GLU A 34 -33.22 -37.07 -11.64
N TYR A 35 -32.81 -37.58 -10.48
CA TYR A 35 -31.86 -38.68 -10.38
C TYR A 35 -32.62 -39.99 -10.14
N ASP A 36 -32.37 -40.97 -11.00
CA ASP A 36 -32.97 -42.29 -10.90
C ASP A 36 -32.16 -43.18 -9.94
N HIS A 37 -32.80 -43.61 -8.86
CA HIS A 37 -32.23 -44.47 -7.83
C HIS A 37 -31.96 -45.90 -8.31
N THR A 38 -32.51 -46.33 -9.45
CA THR A 38 -32.29 -47.69 -10.00
C THR A 38 -30.86 -47.91 -10.50
N PHE A 39 -30.10 -46.84 -10.73
CA PHE A 39 -28.67 -46.91 -11.09
C PHE A 39 -27.76 -47.06 -9.87
N LEU A 40 -28.27 -46.95 -8.64
CA LEU A 40 -27.50 -47.16 -7.42
C LEU A 40 -27.41 -48.65 -7.07
N MET A 41 -26.20 -49.13 -6.79
CA MET A 41 -25.93 -50.52 -6.42
C MET A 41 -25.80 -50.65 -4.89
N GLY A 42 -26.50 -51.62 -4.29
CA GLY A 42 -26.36 -51.96 -2.86
C GLY A 42 -27.70 -52.26 -2.17
N GLN A 43 -27.66 -52.97 -1.02
CA GLN A 43 -28.87 -53.47 -0.33
C GLN A 43 -29.84 -52.36 0.15
N ASN A 44 -29.41 -51.10 0.24
CA ASN A 44 -30.24 -49.96 0.66
C ASN A 44 -30.36 -48.84 -0.40
N ALA A 45 -29.94 -49.11 -1.64
CA ALA A 45 -29.90 -48.13 -2.71
C ALA A 45 -31.28 -47.51 -3.03
N SER A 46 -32.35 -48.30 -2.95
CA SER A 46 -33.73 -47.87 -3.23
C SER A 46 -34.32 -46.91 -2.20
N ASN A 47 -33.73 -46.81 -1.00
CA ASN A 47 -34.21 -45.95 0.08
C ASN A 47 -33.44 -44.62 0.17
N ILE A 48 -32.49 -44.37 -0.74
CA ILE A 48 -31.71 -43.14 -0.75
C ILE A 48 -32.52 -42.06 -1.45
N ASP A 49 -32.87 -41.02 -0.71
CA ASP A 49 -33.52 -39.83 -1.24
C ASP A 49 -32.51 -38.99 -2.06
N LEU A 50 -32.54 -39.17 -3.38
CA LEU A 50 -31.72 -38.43 -4.33
C LEU A 50 -32.29 -37.07 -4.72
N SER A 51 -33.52 -36.74 -4.30
CA SER A 51 -34.18 -35.47 -4.64
C SER A 51 -33.49 -34.25 -4.04
N ARG A 52 -32.60 -34.47 -3.06
CA ARG A 52 -31.72 -33.44 -2.47
C ARG A 52 -30.55 -33.04 -3.38
N TYR A 53 -30.18 -33.88 -4.34
CA TYR A 53 -29.07 -33.61 -5.27
C TYR A 53 -29.55 -32.96 -6.57
N SER A 54 -30.87 -32.87 -6.79
CA SER A 54 -31.50 -32.28 -7.99
C SER A 54 -31.08 -30.83 -8.25
N GLU A 55 -30.62 -30.13 -7.20
CA GLU A 55 -30.23 -28.71 -7.23
C GLU A 55 -28.72 -28.53 -6.98
N GLY A 56 -27.91 -29.59 -7.15
CA GLY A 56 -26.47 -29.60 -6.91
C GLY A 56 -26.08 -30.39 -5.65
N ASN A 57 -24.85 -30.22 -5.15
CA ASN A 57 -24.40 -30.90 -3.94
C ASN A 57 -24.93 -30.18 -2.69
N PRO A 58 -25.87 -30.79 -1.93
CA PRO A 58 -26.48 -30.15 -0.79
C PRO A 58 -25.49 -30.08 0.38
N ALA A 59 -25.32 -28.88 0.92
CA ALA A 59 -24.67 -28.71 2.21
C ALA A 59 -25.61 -29.21 3.32
N ILE A 60 -25.12 -30.12 4.16
CA ILE A 60 -25.84 -30.55 5.37
C ILE A 60 -25.55 -29.61 6.54
N PRO A 61 -26.50 -29.37 7.46
CA PRO A 61 -26.26 -28.53 8.63
C PRO A 61 -25.08 -29.05 9.48
N GLY A 62 -24.19 -28.16 9.87
CA GLY A 62 -22.94 -28.54 10.54
C GLY A 62 -21.93 -27.41 10.56
N VAL A 63 -20.73 -27.67 11.08
CA VAL A 63 -19.61 -26.74 11.04
C VAL A 63 -18.62 -27.25 10.01
N TYR A 64 -18.21 -26.37 9.08
CA TYR A 64 -17.26 -26.70 8.02
C TYR A 64 -16.11 -25.72 8.05
N ASP A 65 -14.90 -26.22 7.89
CA ASP A 65 -13.74 -25.39 7.57
C ASP A 65 -13.85 -25.01 6.10
N VAL A 66 -13.96 -23.71 5.84
CA VAL A 66 -14.18 -23.21 4.48
C VAL A 66 -13.15 -22.17 4.09
N SER A 67 -12.71 -22.23 2.84
CA SER A 67 -11.96 -21.15 2.20
C SER A 67 -12.94 -20.12 1.66
N VAL A 68 -12.92 -18.92 2.23
CA VAL A 68 -13.85 -17.83 1.90
C VAL A 68 -13.26 -16.97 0.78
N TYR A 69 -14.02 -16.83 -0.30
CA TYR A 69 -13.73 -15.98 -1.43
C TYR A 69 -14.77 -14.87 -1.55
N VAL A 70 -14.33 -13.63 -1.77
CA VAL A 70 -15.21 -12.50 -2.04
C VAL A 70 -14.90 -11.95 -3.42
N ASN A 71 -15.87 -11.99 -4.34
CA ASN A 71 -15.67 -11.62 -5.76
C ASN A 71 -14.43 -12.30 -6.38
N ASP A 72 -14.35 -13.63 -6.24
CA ASP A 72 -13.22 -14.49 -6.68
C ASP A 72 -11.84 -14.21 -6.03
N GLN A 73 -11.76 -13.32 -5.04
CA GLN A 73 -10.53 -13.07 -4.29
C GLN A 73 -10.50 -13.89 -2.99
N PRO A 74 -9.41 -14.64 -2.70
CA PRO A 74 -9.28 -15.36 -1.44
C PRO A 74 -9.13 -14.38 -0.28
N ILE A 75 -9.94 -14.51 0.77
CA ILE A 75 -9.90 -13.64 1.94
C ILE A 75 -9.32 -14.35 3.16
N ILE A 76 -9.94 -15.47 3.58
CA ILE A 76 -9.56 -16.17 4.81
C ILE A 76 -10.06 -17.62 4.78
N ASN A 77 -9.38 -18.50 5.53
CA ASN A 77 -9.88 -19.82 5.86
C ASN A 77 -10.42 -19.81 7.29
N GLN A 78 -11.69 -20.16 7.49
CA GLN A 78 -12.25 -20.26 8.84
C GLN A 78 -13.40 -21.27 8.91
N SER A 79 -13.70 -21.73 10.13
CA SER A 79 -14.86 -22.56 10.39
C SER A 79 -16.16 -21.74 10.33
N ILE A 80 -17.11 -22.13 9.48
CA ILE A 80 -18.43 -21.53 9.35
C ILE A 80 -19.51 -22.53 9.72
N THR A 81 -20.52 -22.08 10.47
CA THR A 81 -21.71 -22.89 10.76
C THR A 81 -22.71 -22.79 9.62
N PHE A 82 -23.21 -23.93 9.13
CA PHE A 82 -24.28 -24.03 8.16
C PHE A 82 -25.57 -24.44 8.86
N VAL A 83 -26.65 -23.73 8.59
CA VAL A 83 -27.97 -23.92 9.23
C VAL A 83 -29.02 -24.32 8.22
N ALA A 84 -29.93 -25.21 8.62
CA ALA A 84 -31.11 -25.53 7.83
C ALA A 84 -32.07 -24.32 7.83
N ILE A 85 -32.57 -23.96 6.64
CA ILE A 85 -33.55 -22.89 6.45
C ILE A 85 -34.82 -23.50 5.90
N GLU A 86 -35.96 -23.14 6.47
CA GLU A 86 -37.27 -23.65 6.06
C GLU A 86 -37.55 -23.28 4.59
N GLY A 87 -37.98 -24.27 3.79
CA GLY A 87 -38.24 -24.09 2.36
C GLY A 87 -37.01 -24.15 1.45
N LYS A 88 -35.79 -24.35 1.98
CA LYS A 88 -34.58 -24.62 1.18
C LYS A 88 -34.04 -26.02 1.45
N LYS A 89 -33.64 -26.73 0.39
CA LYS A 89 -33.03 -28.07 0.50
C LYS A 89 -31.58 -28.02 0.99
N ASN A 90 -30.87 -26.92 0.71
CA ASN A 90 -29.46 -26.74 1.07
C ASN A 90 -29.33 -25.92 2.35
N ALA A 91 -28.47 -26.37 3.28
CA ALA A 91 -28.10 -25.56 4.42
C ALA A 91 -27.38 -24.28 3.96
N GLN A 92 -27.65 -23.16 4.60
CA GLN A 92 -27.03 -21.88 4.27
C GLN A 92 -25.94 -21.54 5.29
N ALA A 93 -24.86 -20.92 4.82
CA ALA A 93 -23.80 -20.39 5.68
C ALA A 93 -24.38 -19.32 6.62
N CYS A 94 -24.21 -19.51 7.92
CA CYS A 94 -24.56 -18.51 8.93
C CYS A 94 -23.45 -17.46 8.97
N ILE A 95 -23.62 -16.40 8.19
CA ILE A 95 -22.69 -15.27 8.16
C ILE A 95 -23.15 -14.25 9.19
N THR A 96 -22.33 -14.01 10.20
CA THR A 96 -22.60 -13.00 11.24
C THR A 96 -22.06 -11.62 10.85
N LEU A 97 -22.44 -10.57 11.58
CA LEU A 97 -21.85 -9.24 11.40
C LEU A 97 -20.32 -9.25 11.59
N LYS A 98 -19.82 -10.03 12.56
CA LYS A 98 -18.39 -10.22 12.77
C LYS A 98 -17.73 -10.81 11.52
N ASN A 99 -18.36 -11.80 10.90
CA ASN A 99 -17.83 -12.41 9.69
C ASN A 99 -17.84 -11.45 8.50
N LEU A 100 -18.88 -10.63 8.31
CA LEU A 100 -18.89 -9.60 7.25
C LEU A 100 -17.69 -8.65 7.34
N LEU A 101 -17.37 -8.19 8.56
CA LEU A 101 -16.21 -7.32 8.78
C LEU A 101 -14.89 -8.05 8.50
N GLN A 102 -14.76 -9.32 8.91
CA GLN A 102 -13.61 -10.16 8.59
C GLN A 102 -13.48 -10.44 7.08
N PHE A 103 -14.59 -10.45 6.35
CA PHE A 103 -14.63 -10.62 4.90
C PHE A 103 -14.42 -9.30 4.15
N HIS A 104 -14.13 -8.21 4.85
CA HIS A 104 -13.96 -6.86 4.30
C HIS A 104 -15.20 -6.34 3.54
N ILE A 105 -16.39 -6.73 3.98
CA ILE A 105 -17.67 -6.24 3.46
C ILE A 105 -18.23 -5.21 4.45
N ASN A 106 -18.59 -4.03 3.97
CA ASN A 106 -19.22 -2.98 4.76
C ASN A 106 -20.49 -3.51 5.41
N SER A 107 -20.67 -3.22 6.70
CA SER A 107 -21.90 -3.55 7.40
C SER A 107 -23.08 -2.78 6.79
N PRO A 108 -24.09 -3.46 6.26
CA PRO A 108 -25.35 -2.82 5.91
C PRO A 108 -26.16 -2.44 7.16
N ASP A 109 -27.11 -1.52 6.98
CA ASP A 109 -28.10 -1.19 8.03
C ASP A 109 -29.03 -2.39 8.24
N ILE A 110 -28.93 -3.03 9.40
CA ILE A 110 -29.68 -4.26 9.78
C ILE A 110 -31.10 -3.91 10.30
N ASN A 111 -31.63 -2.73 9.99
CA ASN A 111 -32.92 -2.26 10.52
C ASN A 111 -34.15 -2.92 9.87
N ASN A 112 -33.94 -3.87 8.96
CA ASN A 112 -35.01 -4.57 8.25
C ASN A 112 -35.22 -5.96 8.88
N GLU A 113 -36.46 -6.31 9.22
CA GLU A 113 -36.81 -7.64 9.78
C GLU A 113 -36.40 -8.80 8.86
N LYS A 114 -36.28 -8.56 7.55
CA LYS A 114 -35.80 -9.55 6.56
C LYS A 114 -34.28 -9.75 6.53
N ALA A 115 -33.53 -8.93 7.27
CA ALA A 115 -32.08 -9.00 7.32
C ALA A 115 -31.55 -10.22 8.08
N VAL A 116 -32.37 -10.80 8.97
CA VAL A 116 -31.96 -11.91 9.82
C VAL A 116 -32.45 -13.23 9.21
N LEU A 117 -31.49 -14.06 8.76
CA LEU A 117 -31.74 -15.44 8.32
C LEU A 117 -32.15 -16.34 9.49
N LEU A 118 -31.49 -16.16 10.64
CA LEU A 118 -31.79 -16.89 11.87
C LEU A 118 -31.33 -16.07 13.07
N ALA A 119 -32.25 -15.78 13.98
CA ALA A 119 -31.92 -15.15 15.25
C ALA A 119 -31.18 -16.17 16.14
N ARG A 120 -30.08 -15.74 16.75
CA ARG A 120 -29.28 -16.54 17.68
C ARG A 120 -29.02 -15.75 18.95
N ASP A 121 -28.50 -16.45 19.95
CA ASP A 121 -28.13 -15.84 21.23
C ASP A 121 -27.06 -14.75 21.04
N GLU A 122 -27.01 -13.78 21.96
CA GLU A 122 -26.14 -12.60 21.86
C GLU A 122 -24.66 -12.96 21.70
N THR A 123 -24.25 -14.11 22.23
CA THR A 123 -22.88 -14.63 22.17
C THR A 123 -22.47 -15.16 20.79
N LEU A 124 -23.42 -15.73 20.03
CA LEU A 124 -23.16 -16.35 18.73
C LEU A 124 -23.40 -15.40 17.56
N GLY A 125 -24.25 -14.39 17.76
CA GLY A 125 -24.63 -13.42 16.74
C GLY A 125 -25.64 -13.97 15.73
N ASN A 126 -26.55 -13.11 15.28
CA ASN A 126 -27.57 -13.46 14.30
C ASN A 126 -26.95 -13.85 12.95
N CYS A 127 -27.51 -14.88 12.31
CA CYS A 127 -27.18 -15.22 10.93
C CYS A 127 -27.85 -14.21 10.00
N LEU A 128 -27.08 -13.57 9.12
CA LEU A 128 -27.55 -12.50 8.25
C LEU A 128 -27.89 -13.01 6.85
N ASN A 129 -29.01 -12.54 6.29
CA ASN A 129 -29.41 -12.84 4.93
C ASN A 129 -28.74 -11.91 3.92
N LEU A 130 -27.51 -12.24 3.49
CA LEU A 130 -26.73 -11.35 2.61
C LEU A 130 -27.47 -10.98 1.31
N THR A 131 -28.22 -11.90 0.72
CA THR A 131 -28.97 -11.67 -0.53
C THR A 131 -30.11 -10.66 -0.37
N GLU A 132 -30.77 -10.63 0.80
CA GLU A 132 -31.82 -9.64 1.09
C GLU A 132 -31.25 -8.30 1.54
N ILE A 133 -30.13 -8.33 2.28
CA ILE A 133 -29.55 -7.12 2.83
C ILE A 133 -28.75 -6.33 1.78
N ILE A 134 -28.01 -7.03 0.91
CA ILE A 134 -27.20 -6.43 -0.14
C ILE A 134 -27.83 -6.80 -1.48
N PRO A 135 -28.46 -5.84 -2.19
CA PRO A 135 -29.03 -6.11 -3.50
C PRO A 135 -27.97 -6.68 -4.45
N GLN A 136 -28.34 -7.71 -5.20
CA GLN A 136 -27.46 -8.42 -6.14
C GLN A 136 -26.29 -9.18 -5.47
N ALA A 137 -26.35 -9.42 -4.16
CA ALA A 137 -25.40 -10.31 -3.51
C ALA A 137 -25.78 -11.79 -3.69
N SER A 138 -24.77 -12.64 -3.86
CA SER A 138 -24.90 -14.08 -4.00
C SER A 138 -23.97 -14.78 -3.01
N VAL A 139 -24.42 -15.90 -2.45
CA VAL A 139 -23.60 -16.76 -1.58
C VAL A 139 -23.75 -18.17 -2.08
N ARG A 140 -22.63 -18.76 -2.51
CA ARG A 140 -22.56 -20.13 -3.02
C ARG A 140 -21.49 -20.90 -2.26
N TYR A 141 -21.85 -22.09 -1.79
CA TYR A 141 -20.89 -22.99 -1.15
C TYR A 141 -20.70 -24.22 -2.02
N ASP A 142 -19.45 -24.48 -2.39
CA ASP A 142 -19.04 -25.74 -3.00
C ASP A 142 -18.49 -26.68 -1.93
N VAL A 143 -19.23 -27.76 -1.68
CA VAL A 143 -18.90 -28.77 -0.68
C VAL A 143 -17.64 -29.56 -1.07
N ASN A 144 -17.37 -29.76 -2.36
CA ASN A 144 -16.25 -30.59 -2.82
C ASN A 144 -14.92 -29.88 -2.57
N ASP A 145 -14.87 -28.58 -2.85
CA ASP A 145 -13.68 -27.75 -2.69
C ASP A 145 -13.62 -27.04 -1.32
N GLN A 146 -14.63 -27.23 -0.47
CA GLN A 146 -14.80 -26.50 0.79
C GLN A 146 -14.70 -24.98 0.59
N ARG A 147 -15.25 -24.50 -0.52
CA ARG A 147 -15.11 -23.12 -0.99
C ARG A 147 -16.42 -22.36 -0.82
N LEU A 148 -16.38 -21.25 -0.09
CA LEU A 148 -17.51 -20.34 0.08
C LEU A 148 -17.29 -19.09 -0.77
N ASP A 149 -18.00 -18.99 -1.89
CA ASP A 149 -18.02 -17.82 -2.76
C ASP A 149 -19.11 -16.83 -2.30
N ILE A 150 -18.70 -15.58 -2.07
CA ILE A 150 -19.56 -14.46 -1.73
C ILE A 150 -19.39 -13.39 -2.81
N ASP A 151 -20.39 -13.22 -3.66
CA ASP A 151 -20.41 -12.16 -4.66
C ASP A 151 -21.19 -10.97 -4.11
N VAL A 152 -20.57 -9.79 -4.10
CA VAL A 152 -21.20 -8.56 -3.64
C VAL A 152 -20.82 -7.38 -4.55
N PRO A 153 -21.74 -6.43 -4.81
CA PRO A 153 -21.40 -5.24 -5.58
C PRO A 153 -20.23 -4.49 -4.94
N GLN A 154 -19.29 -4.02 -5.77
CA GLN A 154 -18.05 -3.35 -5.32
C GLN A 154 -18.24 -2.16 -4.36
N ALA A 155 -19.43 -1.55 -4.32
CA ALA A 155 -19.76 -0.47 -3.39
C ALA A 155 -19.79 -0.93 -1.92
N TRP A 156 -20.08 -2.21 -1.70
CA TRP A 156 -20.15 -2.84 -0.39
C TRP A 156 -18.81 -3.45 0.04
N VAL A 157 -17.87 -3.61 -0.88
CA VAL A 157 -16.52 -4.08 -0.54
C VAL A 157 -15.70 -2.91 0.00
N MET A 158 -15.04 -3.12 1.13
CA MET A 158 -14.15 -2.12 1.71
C MET A 158 -12.94 -1.90 0.80
N LYS A 159 -12.98 -0.83 0.00
CA LYS A 159 -11.94 -0.47 -0.99
C LYS A 159 -10.52 -0.36 -0.44
N ASN A 160 -10.38 -0.14 0.88
CA ASN A 160 -9.08 -0.03 1.54
C ASN A 160 -8.37 -1.38 1.72
N TYR A 161 -9.00 -2.51 1.35
CA TYR A 161 -8.47 -3.85 1.62
C TYR A 161 -8.04 -4.64 0.35
N GLN A 162 -8.18 -4.08 -0.85
CA GLN A 162 -7.59 -4.72 -2.05
C GLN A 162 -6.07 -4.76 -1.90
N ASN A 163 -5.49 -5.96 -1.90
CA ASN A 163 -4.08 -6.25 -1.58
C ASN A 163 -3.64 -5.83 -0.17
N TYR A 164 -4.57 -5.69 0.78
CA TYR A 164 -4.22 -5.53 2.19
C TYR A 164 -3.85 -6.89 2.79
N VAL A 165 -2.69 -6.95 3.40
CA VAL A 165 -2.24 -8.12 4.17
C VAL A 165 -2.41 -7.80 5.64
N ASP A 166 -3.20 -8.61 6.33
CA ASP A 166 -3.39 -8.46 7.78
C ASP A 166 -2.03 -8.52 8.51
N PRO A 167 -1.75 -7.60 9.46
CA PRO A 167 -0.49 -7.59 10.18
C PRO A 167 -0.17 -8.87 10.96
N SER A 168 -1.18 -9.70 11.30
CA SER A 168 -0.97 -11.02 11.89
C SER A 168 -0.32 -12.03 10.94
N LEU A 169 -0.44 -11.81 9.63
CA LEU A 169 0.20 -12.62 8.59
C LEU A 169 1.60 -12.13 8.24
N TRP A 170 2.07 -11.03 8.83
CA TRP A 170 3.39 -10.49 8.53
C TRP A 170 4.48 -11.35 9.18
N GLU A 171 5.34 -11.90 8.34
CA GLU A 171 6.51 -12.64 8.81
C GLU A 171 7.67 -11.70 9.13
N ASN A 172 8.37 -11.96 10.23
CA ASN A 172 9.58 -11.22 10.59
C ASN A 172 10.79 -11.59 9.72
N GLY A 173 10.66 -12.65 8.91
CA GLY A 173 11.74 -13.23 8.13
C GLY A 173 12.64 -14.14 8.97
N ILE A 174 13.77 -14.54 8.36
CA ILE A 174 14.76 -15.43 8.98
C ILE A 174 15.92 -14.64 9.60
N ASN A 175 16.62 -15.30 10.53
CA ASN A 175 17.87 -14.78 11.05
C ASN A 175 18.95 -14.87 9.97
N ALA A 176 19.50 -13.73 9.56
CA ALA A 176 20.50 -13.67 8.49
C ALA A 176 21.41 -12.45 8.65
N ALA A 177 22.66 -12.58 8.23
CA ALA A 177 23.58 -11.47 8.05
C ALA A 177 23.76 -11.19 6.55
N MET A 178 23.87 -9.92 6.19
CA MET A 178 24.04 -9.47 4.82
C MET A 178 25.13 -8.41 4.76
N LEU A 179 25.91 -8.41 3.67
CA LEU A 179 26.89 -7.38 3.35
C LEU A 179 26.80 -7.13 1.84
N SER A 180 26.49 -5.89 1.48
CA SER A 180 26.62 -5.38 0.13
C SER A 180 27.80 -4.42 0.07
N TYR A 181 28.58 -4.50 -0.99
CA TYR A 181 29.73 -3.63 -1.21
C TYR A 181 29.71 -3.09 -2.65
N ASN A 182 30.11 -1.84 -2.82
CA ASN A 182 30.33 -1.23 -4.13
C ASN A 182 31.75 -0.66 -4.13
N LEU A 183 32.58 -1.10 -5.07
CA LEU A 183 33.95 -0.64 -5.23
C LEU A 183 34.07 0.05 -6.58
N ASN A 184 34.53 1.29 -6.57
CA ASN A 184 34.77 2.08 -7.77
C ASN A 184 36.19 2.63 -7.76
N GLY A 185 36.89 2.53 -8.89
CA GLY A 185 38.23 3.05 -9.09
C GLY A 185 38.24 3.95 -10.30
N TYR A 186 38.78 5.15 -10.15
CA TYR A 186 38.88 6.14 -11.21
C TYR A 186 40.33 6.59 -11.35
N HIS A 187 40.80 6.62 -12.59
CA HIS A 187 42.11 7.12 -12.97
C HIS A 187 41.94 8.02 -14.19
N SER A 188 42.43 9.25 -14.09
CA SER A 188 42.54 10.18 -15.21
C SER A 188 43.94 10.77 -15.27
N GLU A 189 44.47 10.81 -16.49
CA GLU A 189 45.77 11.38 -16.81
C GLU A 189 45.62 12.41 -17.94
N THR A 190 45.97 13.66 -17.63
CA THR A 190 46.09 14.75 -18.60
C THR A 190 47.50 15.36 -18.50
N PRO A 191 48.01 16.04 -19.55
CA PRO A 191 49.35 16.61 -19.50
C PRO A 191 49.52 17.55 -18.28
N GLY A 192 50.36 17.15 -17.32
CA GLY A 192 50.64 17.89 -16.09
C GLY A 192 49.69 17.65 -14.92
N ARG A 193 48.68 16.76 -15.05
CA ARG A 193 47.77 16.41 -13.95
C ARG A 193 47.38 14.92 -14.00
N LYS A 194 47.64 14.23 -12.89
CA LYS A 194 47.24 12.84 -12.67
C LYS A 194 46.28 12.82 -11.49
N ASN A 195 45.07 12.27 -11.67
CA ASN A 195 44.08 12.15 -10.60
C ASN A 195 43.64 10.70 -10.47
N GLU A 196 43.85 10.10 -9.30
CA GLU A 196 43.38 8.76 -8.96
C GLU A 196 42.44 8.86 -7.77
N SER A 197 41.35 8.11 -7.81
CA SER A 197 40.46 7.96 -6.67
C SER A 197 39.92 6.54 -6.56
N ILE A 198 39.78 6.09 -5.31
CA ILE A 198 39.18 4.81 -4.96
C ILE A 198 38.02 5.11 -4.01
N TYR A 199 36.84 4.61 -4.35
CA TYR A 199 35.64 4.70 -3.53
C TYR A 199 35.15 3.30 -3.20
N ALA A 200 34.80 3.07 -1.95
CA ALA A 200 34.25 1.81 -1.47
C ALA A 200 33.06 2.09 -0.55
N ALA A 201 31.85 1.76 -0.99
CA ALA A 201 30.66 1.80 -0.14
C ALA A 201 30.38 0.42 0.45
N PHE A 202 30.00 0.37 1.72
CA PHE A 202 29.62 -0.85 2.42
C PHE A 202 28.26 -0.66 3.07
N ASN A 203 27.36 -1.61 2.84
CA ASN A 203 26.03 -1.68 3.43
C ASN A 203 25.88 -3.04 4.13
N GLY A 204 26.11 -3.05 5.43
CA GLY A 204 25.99 -4.22 6.29
C GLY A 204 24.65 -4.28 7.01
N GLY A 205 24.17 -5.49 7.29
CA GLY A 205 22.99 -5.68 8.12
C GLY A 205 22.90 -7.06 8.75
N MET A 206 22.20 -7.12 9.87
CA MET A 206 21.85 -8.38 10.54
C MET A 206 20.37 -8.36 10.89
N ASN A 207 19.67 -9.46 10.65
CA ASN A 207 18.28 -9.68 11.02
C ASN A 207 18.24 -10.73 12.12
N LEU A 208 17.59 -10.42 13.23
CA LEU A 208 17.36 -11.34 14.35
C LEU A 208 15.90 -11.21 14.82
N GLY A 209 15.04 -12.13 14.38
CA GLY A 209 13.60 -12.01 14.53
C GLY A 209 13.08 -10.69 13.95
N ALA A 210 12.35 -9.91 14.76
CA ALA A 210 11.79 -8.62 14.36
C ALA A 210 12.81 -7.46 14.38
N TRP A 211 14.04 -7.69 14.85
CA TRP A 211 15.07 -6.66 14.96
C TRP A 211 15.99 -6.70 13.75
N ARG A 212 16.27 -5.52 13.20
CA ARG A 212 17.14 -5.35 12.03
C ARG A 212 18.23 -4.35 12.36
N LEU A 213 19.46 -4.81 12.47
CA LEU A 213 20.64 -3.95 12.54
C LEU A 213 21.03 -3.54 11.12
N ARG A 214 21.30 -2.26 10.90
CA ARG A 214 21.78 -1.70 9.63
C ARG A 214 22.95 -0.76 9.89
N ALA A 215 23.97 -0.87 9.06
CA ALA A 215 25.11 0.03 9.07
C ALA A 215 25.54 0.31 7.62
N SER A 216 25.58 1.57 7.23
CA SER A 216 26.11 2.01 5.95
C SER A 216 27.25 2.99 6.14
N GLY A 217 28.29 2.85 5.34
CA GLY A 217 29.47 3.71 5.37
C GLY A 217 30.22 3.66 4.06
N ASN A 218 31.13 4.59 3.88
CA ASN A 218 31.98 4.65 2.70
C ASN A 218 33.43 4.99 3.07
N TYR A 219 34.34 4.44 2.28
CA TYR A 219 35.75 4.75 2.30
C TYR A 219 36.08 5.45 0.97
N ASN A 220 36.77 6.58 1.06
CA ASN A 220 37.13 7.37 -0.12
C ASN A 220 38.60 7.74 -0.04
N TRP A 221 39.38 7.41 -1.05
CA TRP A 221 40.77 7.82 -1.22
C TRP A 221 40.95 8.61 -2.51
N MET A 222 41.72 9.69 -2.48
CA MET A 222 42.07 10.48 -3.66
C MET A 222 43.51 10.99 -3.57
N THR A 223 44.21 11.05 -4.71
CA THR A 223 45.64 11.43 -4.78
C THR A 223 45.98 12.72 -4.03
N ASP A 224 45.12 13.73 -4.12
CA ASP A 224 45.37 15.06 -3.51
C ASP A 224 44.69 15.26 -2.13
N SER A 225 43.76 14.38 -1.74
CA SER A 225 42.90 14.55 -0.56
C SER A 225 43.12 13.49 0.53
N GLY A 226 43.94 12.47 0.26
CA GLY A 226 44.17 11.34 1.17
C GLY A 226 42.96 10.41 1.30
N SER A 227 42.91 9.63 2.38
CA SER A 227 41.82 8.70 2.70
C SER A 227 40.89 9.25 3.76
N ASN A 228 39.58 9.13 3.56
CA ASN A 228 38.56 9.36 4.57
C ASN A 228 37.64 8.15 4.72
N TYR A 229 37.09 7.96 5.91
CA TYR A 229 36.13 6.92 6.21
C TYR A 229 34.95 7.49 6.99
N ASP A 230 33.75 7.44 6.39
CA ASP A 230 32.54 8.03 6.96
C ASP A 230 31.44 6.99 7.09
N PHE A 231 30.77 6.96 8.24
CA PHE A 231 29.52 6.21 8.40
C PHE A 231 28.33 7.12 8.07
N LYS A 232 27.46 6.69 7.16
CA LYS A 232 26.23 7.41 6.84
C LYS A 232 25.15 7.15 7.89
N ASN A 233 24.96 5.89 8.30
CA ASN A 233 24.00 5.55 9.35
C ASN A 233 24.37 4.23 10.03
N ARG A 234 23.99 4.12 11.31
CA ARG A 234 24.22 2.94 12.14
C ARG A 234 23.10 2.85 13.16
N TYR A 235 22.17 1.94 12.93
CA TYR A 235 20.97 1.88 13.74
C TYR A 235 20.40 0.48 13.83
N VAL A 236 19.60 0.28 14.85
CA VAL A 236 18.74 -0.89 15.03
C VAL A 236 17.31 -0.43 14.79
N GLN A 237 16.61 -1.09 13.89
CA GLN A 237 15.19 -0.83 13.62
C GLN A 237 14.32 -2.02 14.01
N ARG A 238 13.07 -1.72 14.35
CA ARG A 238 11.99 -2.69 14.56
C ARG A 238 10.66 -2.12 14.12
N ASP A 239 9.89 -2.95 13.44
CA ASP A 239 8.53 -2.59 13.01
C ASP A 239 7.51 -2.88 14.12
N ILE A 240 6.57 -1.96 14.30
CA ILE A 240 5.47 -2.03 15.28
C ILE A 240 4.16 -2.03 14.50
N ALA A 241 3.69 -3.24 14.17
CA ALA A 241 2.49 -3.48 13.36
C ALA A 241 1.23 -2.78 13.91
N SER A 242 1.02 -2.80 15.24
CA SER A 242 -0.16 -2.21 15.89
C SER A 242 -0.27 -0.70 15.70
N LEU A 243 0.87 -0.02 15.54
CA LEU A 243 0.94 1.43 15.29
C LEU A 243 1.13 1.76 13.81
N ARG A 244 1.39 0.75 12.97
CA ARG A 244 1.88 0.91 11.58
C ARG A 244 3.10 1.83 11.52
N SER A 245 4.02 1.62 12.47
CA SER A 245 5.18 2.48 12.69
C SER A 245 6.47 1.69 12.73
N GLN A 246 7.58 2.36 12.45
CA GLN A 246 8.92 1.84 12.62
C GLN A 246 9.64 2.59 13.74
N LEU A 247 10.22 1.83 14.67
CA LEU A 247 11.12 2.31 15.71
C LEU A 247 12.55 2.19 15.21
N ILE A 248 13.33 3.26 15.33
CA ILE A 248 14.75 3.34 15.02
C ILE A 248 15.50 3.80 16.27
N LEU A 249 16.57 3.09 16.61
CA LEU A 249 17.49 3.38 17.71
C LEU A 249 18.91 3.48 17.16
N GLY A 250 19.57 4.62 17.34
CA GLY A 250 20.92 4.87 16.82
C GLY A 250 20.98 6.09 15.91
N GLU A 251 21.83 6.03 14.89
CA GLU A 251 22.08 7.12 13.95
C GLU A 251 21.16 7.03 12.74
N SER A 252 20.32 8.03 12.55
CA SER A 252 19.37 8.11 11.44
C SER A 252 19.06 9.55 11.08
N TYR A 253 18.44 9.77 9.92
CA TYR A 253 17.98 11.09 9.50
C TYR A 253 16.49 11.25 9.80
N THR A 254 16.05 12.46 10.10
CA THR A 254 14.62 12.81 10.12
C THR A 254 14.04 12.83 8.70
N THR A 255 12.72 12.66 8.54
CA THR A 255 12.09 12.57 7.19
C THR A 255 12.29 13.80 6.33
N GLY A 256 12.52 14.96 6.93
CA GLY A 256 12.61 16.25 6.25
C GLY A 256 11.35 16.69 5.50
N GLU A 257 10.17 16.17 5.87
CA GLU A 257 8.90 16.53 5.22
C GLU A 257 8.27 17.80 5.80
N THR A 258 8.55 18.10 7.06
CA THR A 258 7.98 19.24 7.81
C THR A 258 9.03 20.31 8.07
N PHE A 259 10.19 19.88 8.58
CA PHE A 259 11.38 20.69 8.77
C PHE A 259 12.48 20.14 7.89
N ASP A 260 13.61 20.82 7.75
CA ASP A 260 14.76 20.28 7.03
C ASP A 260 15.22 18.95 7.65
N SER A 261 15.73 18.05 6.81
CA SER A 261 16.25 16.76 7.30
C SER A 261 17.54 16.98 8.11
N VAL A 262 17.58 16.40 9.30
CA VAL A 262 18.71 16.50 10.23
C VAL A 262 19.15 15.09 10.60
N SER A 263 20.47 14.86 10.63
CA SER A 263 21.04 13.63 11.16
C SER A 263 20.98 13.65 12.67
N ILE A 264 20.45 12.59 13.28
CA ILE A 264 20.30 12.46 14.73
C ILE A 264 20.86 11.14 15.22
N ARG A 265 21.47 11.15 16.40
CA ARG A 265 21.77 9.96 17.21
C ARG A 265 20.79 9.89 18.37
N GLY A 266 19.86 8.95 18.32
CA GLY A 266 18.85 8.81 19.36
C GLY A 266 17.75 7.82 19.03
N ILE A 267 16.52 8.23 19.29
CA ILE A 267 15.30 7.44 19.12
C ILE A 267 14.40 8.14 18.11
N ARG A 268 13.89 7.39 17.14
CA ARG A 268 12.90 7.86 16.18
C ARG A 268 11.79 6.83 16.04
N LEU A 269 10.54 7.29 16.14
CA LEU A 269 9.35 6.48 15.97
C LEU A 269 8.42 7.20 14.99
N TYR A 270 8.15 6.58 13.85
CA TYR A 270 7.38 7.22 12.79
C TYR A 270 6.46 6.22 12.10
N SER A 271 5.32 6.69 11.61
CA SER A 271 4.40 5.88 10.81
C SER A 271 4.99 5.61 9.42
N ASP A 272 5.01 4.36 8.99
CA ASP A 272 5.53 3.95 7.69
C ASP A 272 4.38 3.76 6.69
N SER A 273 4.35 4.56 5.63
CA SER A 273 3.29 4.48 4.61
C SER A 273 3.34 3.20 3.80
N ARG A 274 4.45 2.45 3.81
CA ARG A 274 4.57 1.13 3.16
C ARG A 274 3.80 0.05 3.91
N MET A 275 3.45 0.29 5.18
CA MET A 275 2.55 -0.57 5.96
C MET A 275 1.08 -0.32 5.64
N LEU A 276 0.77 0.69 4.80
CA LEU A 276 -0.55 0.90 4.24
C LEU A 276 -0.72 0.11 2.94
N PRO A 277 -1.97 -0.22 2.55
CA PRO A 277 -2.28 -0.78 1.25
C PRO A 277 -1.56 -0.05 0.10
N PRO A 278 -1.08 -0.75 -0.95
CA PRO A 278 -0.28 -0.16 -2.03
C PRO A 278 -0.92 1.06 -2.72
N THR A 279 -2.25 1.17 -2.68
CA THR A 279 -2.99 2.33 -3.21
C THR A 279 -2.72 3.64 -2.43
N LEU A 280 -1.99 3.57 -1.32
CA LEU A 280 -1.67 4.66 -0.39
C LEU A 280 -0.17 4.95 -0.24
N ALA A 281 0.73 4.16 -0.86
CA ALA A 281 2.19 4.26 -0.67
C ALA A 281 2.87 5.16 -1.75
N SER A 282 3.92 5.89 -1.34
CA SER A 282 4.50 7.08 -2.02
C SER A 282 5.56 6.81 -3.13
N PHE A 283 6.04 7.92 -3.74
CA PHE A 283 6.90 8.10 -4.91
C PHE A 283 8.42 8.20 -4.60
N ALA A 284 9.29 7.83 -5.56
CA ALA A 284 10.75 8.03 -5.55
C ALA A 284 11.24 8.75 -6.84
N PRO A 285 12.28 9.61 -6.78
CA PRO A 285 12.73 10.42 -7.90
C PRO A 285 13.72 9.66 -8.80
N ILE A 286 13.80 10.04 -10.07
CA ILE A 286 14.77 9.53 -11.06
C ILE A 286 15.67 10.70 -11.49
N ILE A 287 16.99 10.53 -11.45
CA ILE A 287 17.95 11.57 -11.89
C ILE A 287 18.37 11.33 -13.34
N HIS A 288 18.25 12.37 -14.16
CA HIS A 288 18.72 12.39 -15.54
C HIS A 288 19.90 13.35 -15.70
N GLY A 289 20.89 12.98 -16.52
CA GLY A 289 22.03 13.84 -16.83
C GLY A 289 22.69 13.49 -18.16
N VAL A 290 23.65 14.32 -18.58
CA VAL A 290 24.48 14.08 -19.77
C VAL A 290 25.94 14.36 -19.42
N ALA A 291 26.82 13.40 -19.72
CA ALA A 291 28.26 13.52 -19.59
C ALA A 291 28.92 13.73 -20.97
N ASN A 292 29.89 14.63 -21.07
CA ASN A 292 30.60 14.89 -22.33
C ASN A 292 31.75 13.89 -22.57
N THR A 293 32.30 13.34 -21.51
CA THR A 293 33.40 12.36 -21.50
C THR A 293 33.06 11.18 -20.59
N ASN A 294 34.02 10.29 -20.34
CA ASN A 294 33.91 9.36 -19.22
C ASN A 294 33.96 10.17 -17.93
N ALA A 295 32.81 10.38 -17.32
CA ALA A 295 32.65 11.29 -16.21
C ALA A 295 32.40 10.53 -14.91
N LYS A 296 32.93 11.06 -13.81
CA LYS A 296 32.61 10.62 -12.45
C LYS A 296 31.41 11.42 -11.96
N VAL A 297 30.32 10.74 -11.64
CA VAL A 297 29.10 11.33 -11.11
C VAL A 297 29.05 11.06 -9.60
N THR A 298 29.02 12.12 -8.82
CA THR A 298 28.93 12.09 -7.36
C THR A 298 27.62 12.75 -6.93
N ILE A 299 26.83 12.09 -6.09
CA ILE A 299 25.58 12.64 -5.54
C ILE A 299 25.76 12.81 -4.03
N THR A 300 25.52 14.02 -3.55
CA THR A 300 25.53 14.34 -2.12
C THR A 300 24.16 14.80 -1.64
N GLN A 301 23.81 14.44 -0.40
CA GLN A 301 22.59 14.86 0.28
C GLN A 301 22.93 15.23 1.72
N GLY A 302 22.51 16.42 2.17
CA GLY A 302 22.82 16.91 3.51
C GLY A 302 24.33 16.95 3.84
N GLY A 303 25.19 17.16 2.83
CA GLY A 303 26.65 17.16 2.96
C GLY A 303 27.32 15.78 2.83
N TYR A 304 26.56 14.68 2.87
CA TYR A 304 27.09 13.32 2.80
C TYR A 304 27.07 12.78 1.36
N LYS A 305 28.15 12.14 0.92
CA LYS A 305 28.21 11.42 -0.36
C LYS A 305 27.38 10.15 -0.29
N ILE A 306 26.24 10.13 -0.97
CA ILE A 306 25.30 8.99 -0.94
C ILE A 306 25.46 8.04 -2.13
N TYR A 307 26.06 8.51 -3.22
CA TYR A 307 26.24 7.73 -4.44
C TYR A 307 27.45 8.25 -5.22
N GLU A 308 28.24 7.36 -5.79
CA GLU A 308 29.29 7.71 -6.75
C GLU A 308 29.43 6.61 -7.78
N THR A 309 29.44 6.99 -9.06
CA THR A 309 29.62 6.06 -10.18
C THR A 309 30.35 6.73 -11.33
N THR A 310 30.90 5.95 -12.24
CA THR A 310 31.41 6.44 -13.53
C THR A 310 30.38 6.16 -14.62
N VAL A 311 30.11 7.18 -15.44
CA VAL A 311 29.20 7.05 -16.59
C VAL A 311 29.97 7.23 -17.90
N PRO A 312 29.61 6.49 -18.96
CA PRO A 312 30.17 6.70 -20.29
C PRO A 312 29.70 8.05 -20.88
N PRO A 313 30.29 8.53 -21.99
CA PRO A 313 29.90 9.77 -22.63
C PRO A 313 28.49 9.62 -23.21
N GLY A 314 27.63 10.61 -22.96
CA GLY A 314 26.22 10.59 -23.37
C GLY A 314 25.25 10.77 -22.21
N ALA A 315 23.97 10.54 -22.49
CA ALA A 315 22.92 10.64 -21.49
C ALA A 315 22.98 9.46 -20.51
N PHE A 316 22.75 9.74 -19.23
CA PHE A 316 22.68 8.73 -18.18
C PHE A 316 21.43 8.93 -17.30
N VAL A 317 21.00 7.84 -16.68
CA VAL A 317 19.86 7.80 -15.75
C VAL A 317 20.32 7.07 -14.49
N ILE A 318 19.95 7.60 -13.33
CA ILE A 318 20.18 6.98 -12.02
C ILE A 318 18.81 6.88 -11.34
N ASP A 319 18.29 5.66 -11.22
CA ASP A 319 16.97 5.31 -10.69
C ASP A 319 17.04 4.36 -9.47
N ASP A 320 18.24 3.96 -9.05
CA ASP A 320 18.54 3.05 -7.94
C ASP A 320 18.90 3.78 -6.63
N LEU A 321 18.55 5.07 -6.53
CA LEU A 321 18.87 5.90 -5.37
C LEU A 321 17.96 5.58 -4.18
N SER A 322 18.59 5.39 -3.02
CA SER A 322 17.91 5.31 -1.72
C SER A 322 18.20 6.56 -0.88
N PRO A 323 17.47 7.67 -1.09
CA PRO A 323 17.64 8.88 -0.30
C PRO A 323 17.31 8.62 1.19
N SER A 324 17.99 9.33 2.08
CA SER A 324 17.89 9.14 3.55
C SER A 324 16.71 9.88 4.19
N GLY A 325 16.07 10.80 3.44
CA GLY A 325 14.95 11.65 3.84
C GLY A 325 14.59 12.65 2.73
N TYR A 326 13.41 13.25 2.81
CA TYR A 326 12.94 14.41 2.05
C TYR A 326 13.59 15.70 2.58
N GLY A 327 13.47 16.83 1.88
CA GLY A 327 13.84 18.15 2.44
C GLY A 327 15.34 18.49 2.45
N SER A 328 16.17 17.71 1.74
CA SER A 328 17.52 18.13 1.38
C SER A 328 17.74 17.83 -0.10
N ASP A 329 18.13 18.88 -0.84
CA ASP A 329 18.45 18.81 -2.25
C ASP A 329 19.50 17.73 -2.53
N LEU A 330 19.30 16.99 -3.63
CA LEU A 330 20.32 16.08 -4.15
C LEU A 330 21.27 16.91 -5.01
N ILE A 331 22.48 17.13 -4.52
CA ILE A 331 23.51 17.86 -5.27
C ILE A 331 24.25 16.86 -6.13
N VAL A 332 24.09 16.99 -7.44
CA VAL A 332 24.73 16.12 -8.43
C VAL A 332 25.94 16.85 -8.99
N THR A 333 27.13 16.31 -8.79
CA THR A 333 28.39 16.80 -9.35
C THR A 333 28.90 15.81 -10.39
N ILE A 334 29.08 16.29 -11.62
CA ILE A 334 29.68 15.57 -12.75
C ILE A 334 31.09 16.12 -12.95
N GLU A 335 32.10 15.29 -12.69
CA GLU A 335 33.51 15.59 -12.95
C GLU A 335 33.94 14.87 -14.24
N GLU A 336 34.23 15.64 -15.28
CA GLU A 336 34.66 15.15 -16.59
C GLU A 336 36.14 14.71 -16.57
N SER A 337 36.56 13.96 -17.58
CA SER A 337 37.93 13.43 -17.68
C SER A 337 39.02 14.52 -17.68
N ASP A 338 38.70 15.73 -18.16
CA ASP A 338 39.60 16.90 -18.17
C ASP A 338 39.67 17.64 -16.81
N GLY A 339 38.93 17.17 -15.82
CA GLY A 339 38.82 17.77 -14.49
C GLY A 339 37.83 18.93 -14.39
N SER A 340 37.11 19.26 -15.47
CA SER A 340 36.01 20.21 -15.40
C SER A 340 34.85 19.62 -14.58
N LYS A 341 34.25 20.44 -13.72
CA LYS A 341 33.15 20.03 -12.83
C LYS A 341 31.89 20.79 -13.18
N ARG A 342 30.77 20.08 -13.27
CA ARG A 342 29.43 20.65 -13.45
C ARG A 342 28.57 20.18 -12.29
N THR A 343 27.92 21.11 -11.61
CA THR A 343 27.05 20.79 -10.48
C THR A 343 25.66 21.31 -10.78
N PHE A 344 24.64 20.51 -10.50
CA PHE A 344 23.25 20.94 -10.46
C PHE A 344 22.55 20.40 -9.22
N SER A 345 21.60 21.17 -8.70
CA SER A 345 20.72 20.71 -7.64
C SER A 345 19.48 20.06 -8.26
N GLN A 346 19.17 18.83 -7.84
CA GLN A 346 17.88 18.20 -8.06
C GLN A 346 17.07 18.36 -6.78
N PRO A 347 16.05 19.24 -6.76
CA PRO A 347 15.19 19.41 -5.60
C PRO A 347 14.54 18.09 -5.23
N PHE A 348 14.68 17.69 -3.97
CA PHE A 348 14.01 16.52 -3.40
C PHE A 348 12.99 16.96 -2.36
N SER A 349 11.97 17.66 -2.86
CA SER A 349 10.83 18.15 -2.08
C SER A 349 9.62 17.26 -2.31
N SER A 350 8.88 16.95 -1.24
CA SER A 350 7.57 16.30 -1.34
C SER A 350 6.57 17.28 -1.95
N VAL A 351 6.20 17.10 -3.21
CA VAL A 351 5.48 18.13 -3.98
C VAL A 351 4.01 18.27 -3.57
N VAL A 352 3.43 17.34 -2.80
CA VAL A 352 2.12 17.58 -2.20
C VAL A 352 2.00 16.82 -0.88
N GLN A 353 1.98 17.56 0.23
CA GLN A 353 1.73 17.05 1.58
C GLN A 353 0.25 16.66 1.79
N MET A 354 -0.33 15.92 0.84
CA MET A 354 -1.73 15.46 0.87
C MET A 354 -1.79 14.00 1.28
N LEU A 355 -2.70 13.70 2.20
CA LEU A 355 -3.04 12.36 2.62
C LEU A 355 -4.48 12.03 2.21
N ARG A 356 -4.78 10.74 2.05
CA ARG A 356 -6.16 10.29 1.85
C ARG A 356 -7.01 10.55 3.11
N PRO A 357 -8.34 10.73 2.98
CA PRO A 357 -9.22 10.91 4.11
C PRO A 357 -9.04 9.81 5.18
N GLY A 358 -8.91 10.22 6.44
CA GLY A 358 -8.74 9.32 7.59
C GLY A 358 -7.34 8.71 7.74
N VAL A 359 -6.40 9.01 6.83
CA VAL A 359 -5.00 8.60 6.99
C VAL A 359 -4.27 9.65 7.82
N GLY A 360 -3.71 9.21 8.93
CA GLY A 360 -2.78 9.98 9.76
C GLY A 360 -1.35 9.51 9.55
N ARG A 361 -0.41 10.46 9.45
CA ARG A 361 1.03 10.19 9.39
C ARG A 361 1.73 11.02 10.45
N TRP A 362 2.71 10.44 11.11
CA TRP A 362 3.42 11.09 12.20
C TRP A 362 4.89 10.66 12.25
N ASP A 363 5.75 11.55 12.73
CA ASP A 363 7.16 11.30 12.99
C ASP A 363 7.53 11.98 14.31
N ILE A 364 8.06 11.19 15.26
CA ILE A 364 8.57 11.69 16.52
C ILE A 364 10.01 11.25 16.64
N SER A 365 10.90 12.21 16.82
CA SER A 365 12.35 12.04 16.80
C SER A 365 12.97 12.78 17.98
N GLY A 366 13.89 12.14 18.67
CA GLY A 366 14.59 12.73 19.83
C GLY A 366 16.01 12.20 19.93
N GLY A 367 17.00 13.08 19.99
CA GLY A 367 18.41 12.69 20.07
C GLY A 367 19.37 13.85 19.88
N GLN A 368 20.67 13.56 19.82
CA GLN A 368 21.69 14.55 19.54
C GLN A 368 21.84 14.76 18.04
N VAL A 369 21.91 16.01 17.58
CA VAL A 369 22.17 16.33 16.17
C VAL A 369 23.60 15.95 15.81
N LEU A 370 23.79 15.14 14.78
CA LEU A 370 25.11 14.78 14.26
C LEU A 370 25.48 15.73 13.13
N LYS A 371 26.49 16.58 13.35
CA LYS A 371 27.00 17.45 12.30
C LYS A 371 28.47 17.74 12.54
N ASP A 372 29.32 17.24 11.63
CA ASP A 372 30.78 17.29 11.74
C ASP A 372 31.36 18.71 11.87
N ASP A 373 30.60 19.74 11.49
CA ASP A 373 31.00 21.16 11.51
C ASP A 373 30.58 21.93 12.79
N ILE A 374 29.87 21.31 13.75
CA ILE A 374 29.38 22.01 14.96
C ILE A 374 30.14 21.50 16.19
N GLN A 375 30.81 22.42 16.91
CA GLN A 375 31.57 22.11 18.13
C GLN A 375 30.68 21.61 19.29
N ASP A 376 29.45 22.14 19.40
CA ASP A 376 28.44 21.76 20.39
C ASP A 376 27.18 21.24 19.68
N GLU A 377 27.12 19.93 19.50
CA GLU A 377 25.96 19.23 18.91
C GLU A 377 24.75 19.29 19.85
N PRO A 378 23.69 20.05 19.51
CA PRO A 378 22.54 20.21 20.39
C PRO A 378 21.68 18.94 20.44
N ASN A 379 21.01 18.73 21.56
CA ASN A 379 19.90 17.78 21.61
C ASN A 379 18.70 18.38 20.89
N LEU A 380 18.08 17.58 20.03
CA LEU A 380 16.92 17.92 19.22
C LEU A 380 15.75 17.02 19.63
N PHE A 381 14.60 17.64 19.83
CA PHE A 381 13.29 17.00 19.84
C PHE A 381 12.45 17.54 18.68
N GLN A 382 11.94 16.65 17.85
CA GLN A 382 11.11 16.98 16.70
C GLN A 382 9.88 16.08 16.68
N ALA A 383 8.71 16.67 16.44
CA ALA A 383 7.48 15.93 16.22
C ALA A 383 6.69 16.56 15.08
N SER A 384 6.16 15.74 14.17
CA SER A 384 5.25 16.19 13.12
C SER A 384 4.05 15.26 12.99
N TYR A 385 2.94 15.84 12.56
CA TYR A 385 1.67 15.15 12.39
C TYR A 385 0.94 15.69 11.15
N TYR A 386 0.48 14.78 10.30
CA TYR A 386 -0.28 15.02 9.08
C TYR A 386 -1.58 14.22 9.17
N TYR A 387 -2.68 14.82 8.75
CA TYR A 387 -3.97 14.16 8.75
C TYR A 387 -4.83 14.56 7.56
N GLY A 388 -5.22 13.57 6.75
CA GLY A 388 -6.16 13.76 5.65
C GLY A 388 -7.58 13.94 6.18
N LEU A 389 -8.08 15.18 6.19
CA LEU A 389 -9.43 15.48 6.68
C LEU A 389 -10.48 15.00 5.68
N ASN A 390 -10.26 15.25 4.39
CA ASN A 390 -11.12 14.80 3.29
C ASN A 390 -10.33 14.73 1.97
N ASN A 391 -10.99 14.43 0.85
CA ASN A 391 -10.33 14.25 -0.45
C ASN A 391 -9.73 15.54 -1.05
N TYR A 392 -10.07 16.68 -0.44
CA TYR A 392 -9.69 18.01 -0.89
C TYR A 392 -8.77 18.73 0.10
N LEU A 393 -8.65 18.26 1.35
CA LEU A 393 -7.98 18.97 2.43
C LEU A 393 -7.18 18.01 3.32
N THR A 394 -5.90 18.31 3.50
CA THR A 394 -5.00 17.70 4.49
C THR A 394 -4.46 18.78 5.40
N GLY A 395 -4.51 18.56 6.72
CA GLY A 395 -3.88 19.45 7.69
C GLY A 395 -2.59 18.84 8.21
N TYR A 396 -1.57 19.65 8.42
CA TYR A 396 -0.33 19.20 9.04
C TYR A 396 0.30 20.25 9.94
N THR A 397 1.08 19.78 10.90
CA THR A 397 1.76 20.62 11.87
C THR A 397 3.03 19.93 12.37
N GLY A 398 3.97 20.72 12.87
CA GLY A 398 5.16 20.18 13.51
C GLY A 398 5.74 21.13 14.53
N ILE A 399 6.55 20.58 15.43
CA ILE A 399 7.36 21.33 16.39
C ILE A 399 8.78 20.81 16.35
N GLN A 400 9.72 21.72 16.55
CA GLN A 400 11.15 21.43 16.64
C GLN A 400 11.73 22.22 17.82
N ILE A 401 12.39 21.56 18.75
CA ILE A 401 12.94 22.14 19.97
C ILE A 401 14.35 21.62 20.17
N THR A 402 15.26 22.51 20.54
CA THR A 402 16.65 22.16 20.84
C THR A 402 17.07 22.72 22.19
N ASP A 403 18.10 22.14 22.79
CA ASP A 403 18.67 22.60 24.07
C ASP A 403 19.52 23.88 23.95
N ASN A 404 19.91 24.29 22.74
CA ASN A 404 20.58 25.56 22.46
C ASN A 404 19.61 26.71 22.15
N ASN A 405 18.40 26.66 22.72
CA ASN A 405 17.34 27.68 22.62
C ASN A 405 16.79 27.94 21.21
N TYR A 406 16.90 26.99 20.27
CA TYR A 406 16.14 27.04 19.02
C TYR A 406 14.78 26.34 19.20
N THR A 407 13.70 27.05 18.87
CA THR A 407 12.34 26.51 18.83
C THR A 407 11.66 26.91 17.53
N ALA A 408 11.06 25.96 16.83
CA ALA A 408 10.24 26.22 15.66
C ALA A 408 8.88 25.50 15.73
N GLY A 409 7.85 26.16 15.23
CA GLY A 409 6.53 25.60 15.05
C GLY A 409 6.07 25.79 13.60
N LEU A 410 5.46 24.75 13.03
CA LEU A 410 4.93 24.76 11.67
C LEU A 410 3.44 24.44 11.70
N LEU A 411 2.68 25.17 10.88
CA LEU A 411 1.28 24.86 10.56
C LEU A 411 1.11 24.93 9.04
N GLY A 412 0.52 23.90 8.45
CA GLY A 412 0.30 23.85 7.02
C GLY A 412 -0.97 23.12 6.60
N LEU A 413 -1.40 23.42 5.39
CA LEU A 413 -2.58 22.88 4.73
C LEU A 413 -2.20 22.43 3.32
N GLY A 414 -2.65 21.23 2.96
CA GLY A 414 -2.66 20.72 1.59
C GLY A 414 -4.09 20.81 1.04
N LEU A 415 -4.23 21.33 -0.17
CA LEU A 415 -5.48 21.45 -0.90
C LEU A 415 -5.39 20.69 -2.21
N ASN A 416 -6.39 19.88 -2.52
CA ASN A 416 -6.55 19.26 -3.83
C ASN A 416 -7.77 19.85 -4.52
N THR A 417 -7.55 20.52 -5.65
CA THR A 417 -8.58 21.23 -6.43
C THR A 417 -8.64 20.68 -7.85
N SER A 418 -9.68 21.04 -8.61
CA SER A 418 -9.80 20.63 -10.02
C SER A 418 -8.70 21.18 -10.93
N VAL A 419 -8.01 22.25 -10.52
CA VAL A 419 -6.91 22.88 -11.29
C VAL A 419 -5.55 22.30 -10.89
N GLY A 420 -5.48 21.57 -9.78
CA GLY A 420 -4.25 20.97 -9.26
C GLY A 420 -4.23 20.89 -7.75
N ALA A 421 -3.13 20.33 -7.23
CA ALA A 421 -2.87 20.28 -5.80
C ALA A 421 -1.94 21.42 -5.39
N PHE A 422 -2.23 22.02 -4.24
CA PHE A 422 -1.51 23.14 -3.65
C PHE A 422 -1.21 22.84 -2.20
N SER A 423 -0.07 23.28 -1.69
CA SER A 423 0.22 23.25 -0.25
C SER A 423 0.72 24.61 0.20
N PHE A 424 0.32 24.99 1.41
CA PHE A 424 0.75 26.23 2.05
C PHE A 424 1.07 25.93 3.50
N ASP A 425 2.24 26.35 3.97
CA ASP A 425 2.66 26.27 5.35
C ASP A 425 3.30 27.57 5.82
N VAL A 426 3.25 27.76 7.14
CA VAL A 426 3.92 28.85 7.85
C VAL A 426 4.74 28.23 8.96
N THR A 427 6.04 28.50 8.92
CA THR A 427 6.97 28.14 9.98
C THR A 427 7.40 29.39 10.74
N HIS A 428 7.24 29.36 12.05
CA HIS A 428 7.76 30.38 12.95
C HIS A 428 8.90 29.78 13.78
N SER A 429 10.10 30.34 13.66
CA SER A 429 11.27 29.95 14.43
C SER A 429 11.75 31.10 15.33
N ASN A 430 12.14 30.76 16.55
CA ASN A 430 12.76 31.66 17.52
C ASN A 430 14.12 31.08 17.94
N VAL A 431 15.14 31.93 17.93
CA VAL A 431 16.52 31.61 18.32
C VAL A 431 16.93 32.65 19.34
N ARG A 432 17.38 32.23 20.52
CA ARG A 432 17.79 33.13 21.61
C ARG A 432 19.27 33.05 21.92
#